data_AF-A0A956VM93-F1
#
_entry.id   AF-A0A956VM93-F1
#
_cell.length_a   1.000
_cell.length_b   1.000
_cell.length_c   1.000
_cell.angle_alpha   90.00
_cell.angle_beta   90.00
_cell.angle_gamma   90.00
#
_symmetry.space_group_name_H-M   'P 1'
#
loop_
_entity.id
_entity.type
_entity.pdbx_description
1 polymer ?
#
loop_
_entity_poly.entity_id
_entity_poly.type
_entity_poly.pdbx_seq_one_letter_code
_entity_poly.pdbx_strand_id
1 'polypeptide(L)' 'GDAPAMSAIGYQEAARALRGELPVAAAIEETIVATKRLVRRQRQWFRKSDARIHWGRSSDDFTALVEEFFGGCN' A
#
# COMPACT_ATOMS: atom_id res chain seq x y z
N GLY A 1 9.92 -20.53 -8.76
CA GLY A 1 9.02 -20.89 -7.66
C GLY A 1 8.36 -19.61 -7.19
N ASP A 2 7.06 -19.47 -7.44
CA ASP A 2 6.32 -18.23 -7.18
C ASP A 2 6.00 -18.11 -5.69
N ALA A 3 6.90 -17.45 -4.96
CA ALA A 3 6.61 -16.95 -3.63
C ALA A 3 5.97 -15.56 -3.76
N PRO A 4 4.72 -15.34 -3.31
CA PRO A 4 4.03 -14.05 -3.42
C PRO A 4 4.83 -12.88 -2.81
N ALA A 5 5.57 -13.14 -1.73
CA ALA A 5 6.45 -12.17 -1.08
C ALA A 5 7.56 -11.64 -2.01
N MET A 6 8.07 -12.48 -2.92
CA MET A 6 9.12 -12.10 -3.89
C MET A 6 8.55 -11.32 -5.09
N SER A 7 7.23 -11.11 -5.14
CA SER A 7 6.56 -10.27 -6.14
C SER A 7 6.19 -8.88 -5.59
N ALA A 8 6.46 -8.62 -4.30
CA ALA A 8 6.24 -7.32 -3.71
C ALA A 8 7.16 -6.26 -4.36
N ILE A 9 6.63 -5.05 -4.50
CA ILE A 9 7.38 -3.90 -5.00
C ILE A 9 8.66 -3.72 -4.18
N GLY A 10 9.80 -3.60 -4.85
CA GLY A 10 11.12 -3.44 -4.23
C GLY A 10 11.89 -4.75 -4.08
N TYR A 11 11.21 -5.89 -3.88
CA TYR A 11 11.90 -7.18 -3.73
C TYR A 11 12.49 -7.68 -5.05
N GLN A 12 11.77 -7.49 -6.15
CA GLN A 12 12.27 -7.89 -7.48
C GLN A 12 13.42 -7.00 -7.93
N GLU A 13 13.32 -5.69 -7.70
CA GLU A 13 14.33 -4.69 -7.99
C GLU A 13 15.60 -4.95 -7.17
N ALA A 14 15.45 -5.19 -5.86
CA ALA A 14 16.57 -5.55 -4.99
C ALA A 14 17.22 -6.87 -5.41
N ALA A 15 16.43 -7.89 -5.74
CA ALA A 15 16.97 -9.19 -6.19
C ALA A 15 17.77 -9.06 -7.50
N ARG A 16 17.31 -8.26 -8.46
CA ARG A 16 18.04 -7.96 -9.71
C ARG A 16 19.34 -7.21 -9.42
N ALA A 17 19.31 -6.23 -8.52
CA ALA A 17 20.50 -5.49 -8.11
C ALA A 17 21.55 -6.40 -7.43
N LEU A 18 21.11 -7.30 -6.54
CA LEU A 18 21.98 -8.26 -5.85
C LEU A 18 22.62 -9.27 -6.82
N ARG A 19 21.95 -9.59 -7.93
CA ARG A 19 22.51 -10.43 -9.01
C ARG A 19 23.38 -9.66 -10.00
N GLY A 20 23.53 -8.34 -9.85
CA GLY A 20 24.29 -7.49 -10.78
C GLY A 20 23.59 -7.20 -12.11
N GLU A 21 22.29 -7.52 -12.22
CA GLU A 21 21.49 -7.34 -13.44
C GLU A 21 20.97 -5.90 -13.60
N LEU A 22 21.07 -5.09 -12.54
CA LEU A 22 20.61 -3.70 -12.49
C LEU A 22 21.48 -2.91 -11.50
N PRO A 23 21.92 -1.68 -11.82
CA PRO A 23 22.58 -0.83 -10.83
C PRO A 23 21.66 -0.54 -9.64
N VAL A 24 22.22 -0.47 -8.43
CA VAL A 24 21.45 -0.20 -7.20
C VAL A 24 20.65 1.10 -7.30
N ALA A 25 21.22 2.15 -7.88
CA ALA A 25 20.52 3.42 -8.08
C ALA A 25 19.27 3.27 -8.96
N ALA A 26 19.37 2.52 -10.06
CA ALA A 26 18.23 2.25 -10.95
C ALA A 26 17.16 1.39 -10.25
N ALA A 27 17.56 0.40 -9.44
CA ALA A 27 16.63 -0.40 -8.64
C ALA A 27 15.82 0.47 -7.65
N ILE A 28 16.46 1.46 -7.02
CA ILE A 28 15.80 2.42 -6.13
C ILE A 28 14.78 3.27 -6.92
N GLU A 29 15.18 3.80 -8.08
CA GLU A 29 14.29 4.60 -8.92
C GLU A 29 13.06 3.82 -9.41
N GLU A 30 13.27 2.58 -9.89
CA GLU A 30 12.19 1.68 -10.30
C GLU A 30 11.21 1.43 -9.14
N THR A 31 11.74 1.15 -7.93
CA THR A 31 10.94 0.94 -6.71
C THR A 31 10.10 2.18 -6.36
N ILE A 32 10.69 3.38 -6.44
CA ILE A 32 9.97 4.64 -6.20
C ILE A 32 8.82 4.82 -7.20
N VAL A 33 9.07 4.58 -8.49
CA VAL A 33 8.05 4.71 -9.54
C VAL A 33 6.92 3.70 -9.33
N ALA A 34 7.25 2.44 -9.03
CA ALA A 34 6.28 1.40 -8.74
C ALA A 34 5.42 1.75 -7.52
N THR A 35 6.03 2.27 -6.45
CA THR A 35 5.33 2.72 -5.24
C THR A 35 4.38 3.89 -5.54
N LYS A 36 4.80 4.88 -6.32
CA LYS A 36 3.92 5.98 -6.76
C LYS A 36 2.71 5.47 -7.55
N ARG A 37 2.91 4.47 -8.42
CA ARG A 37 1.82 3.81 -9.17
C ARG A 37 0.86 3.07 -8.23
N LEU A 38 1.38 2.38 -7.21
CA LEU A 38 0.58 1.72 -6.19
C LEU A 38 -0.28 2.71 -5.40
N VAL A 39 0.32 3.79 -4.88
CA VAL A 39 -0.41 4.85 -4.15
C VAL A 39 -1.51 5.45 -5.02
N ARG A 40 -1.26 5.66 -6.32
CA ARG A 40 -2.29 6.15 -7.25
C ARG A 40 -3.44 5.16 -7.41
N ARG A 41 -3.17 3.85 -7.45
CA ARG A 41 -4.23 2.82 -7.45
C ARG A 41 -5.00 2.79 -6.13
N GLN A 42 -4.31 2.86 -5.00
CA GLN A 42 -4.96 2.94 -3.69
C GLN A 42 -5.91 4.14 -3.58
N ARG A 43 -5.54 5.31 -4.11
CA ARG A 43 -6.44 6.48 -4.18
C ARG A 43 -7.70 6.25 -5.03
N GLN A 44 -7.65 5.33 -5.99
CA GLN A 44 -8.81 4.97 -6.81
C GLN A 44 -9.73 3.94 -6.12
N TRP A 45 -9.18 3.09 -5.26
CA TRP A 45 -9.96 2.19 -4.42
C TRP A 45 -10.57 2.94 -3.23
N PHE A 46 -9.76 3.73 -2.53
CA PHE A 46 -10.16 4.53 -1.38
C PHE A 46 -10.41 5.98 -1.80
N ARG A 47 -11.45 6.19 -2.60
CA ARG A 47 -11.84 7.54 -3.03
C ARG A 47 -12.47 8.29 -1.87
N LYS A 48 -12.07 9.55 -1.65
CA LYS A 48 -12.65 10.40 -0.59
C LYS A 48 -14.16 10.66 -0.76
N SER A 49 -14.67 10.57 -1.98
CA SER A 49 -16.09 10.75 -2.29
C SER A 49 -16.92 9.46 -2.17
N ASP A 50 -16.31 8.31 -1.86
CA ASP A 50 -17.04 7.06 -1.65
C ASP A 50 -17.75 7.11 -0.29
N ALA A 51 -19.09 7.18 -0.30
CA ALA A 51 -19.91 7.29 0.89
C ALA A 51 -19.88 6.05 1.79
N ARG A 52 -19.35 4.91 1.30
CA ARG A 52 -19.19 3.69 2.11
C ARG A 52 -17.95 3.72 2.99
N ILE A 53 -17.04 4.67 2.77
CA ILE A 53 -15.76 4.74 3.46
C ILE A 53 -15.85 5.81 4.56
N HIS A 54 -15.72 5.38 5.80
CA HIS A 54 -15.59 6.25 6.96
C HIS A 54 -14.10 6.52 7.22
N TRP A 55 -13.69 7.79 7.16
CA TRP A 55 -12.29 8.19 7.26
C TRP A 55 -11.95 8.73 8.64
N GLY A 56 -11.13 8.01 9.40
CA GLY A 56 -10.58 8.51 10.66
C GLY A 56 -9.58 9.64 10.43
N ARG A 57 -9.72 10.75 11.15
CA ARG A 57 -8.84 11.93 11.13
C ARG A 57 -7.79 11.90 12.23
N SER A 58 -8.01 11.09 13.27
CA SER A 58 -7.09 10.85 14.37
C SER A 58 -7.24 9.41 14.87
N SER A 59 -6.37 8.97 15.78
CA SER A 59 -6.51 7.66 16.41
C SER A 59 -7.80 7.56 17.21
N ASP A 60 -8.15 8.60 17.96
CA ASP A 60 -9.38 8.63 18.79
C ASP A 60 -10.65 8.57 17.92
N ASP A 61 -10.67 9.34 16.82
CA ASP A 61 -11.76 9.33 15.83
C ASP A 61 -11.90 7.95 15.18
N PHE A 62 -10.77 7.31 14.83
CA PHE A 62 -10.80 5.95 14.28
C PHE A 62 -11.35 4.92 15.27
N THR A 63 -10.95 4.98 16.54
CA THR A 63 -11.48 4.10 17.59
C THR A 63 -12.98 4.26 17.73
N ALA A 64 -13.49 5.50 17.80
CA ALA A 64 -14.92 5.76 17.89
C ALA A 64 -15.70 5.22 16.68
N LEU A 65 -15.17 5.40 15.46
CA LEU A 65 -15.78 4.85 14.23
C LEU A 65 -15.84 3.32 14.24
N VAL A 66 -14.79 2.66 14.74
CA VAL A 66 -14.74 1.19 14.86
C VAL A 66 -15.77 0.71 15.88
N GLU A 67 -15.86 1.37 17.04
CA GLU A 67 -16.85 1.07 18.07
C GLU A 67 -18.28 1.26 17.56
N GLU A 68 -18.58 2.34 16.83
CA GLU A 68 -19.88 2.57 16.20
C GLU A 68 -20.21 1.43 15.20
N PHE A 69 -19.24 1.05 14.37
CA PHE A 69 -19.44 0.03 13.35
C PHE A 69 -19.74 -1.36 13.95
N PHE A 70 -19.08 -1.74 15.04
CA PHE A 70 -19.29 -3.03 15.71
C PHE A 70 -20.41 -2.99 16.78
N GLY A 71 -20.67 -1.83 17.38
CA GLY A 71 -21.62 -1.63 18.48
C GLY A 71 -23.09 -1.63 18.07
N GLY A 72 -23.40 -1.62 16.75
CA GLY A 72 -24.75 -1.81 16.22
C GLY A 72 -25.28 -3.25 16.29
N CYS A 73 -24.46 -4.21 16.77
CA CYS A 73 -24.87 -5.58 17.06
C CYS A 73 -25.06 -5.78 18.57
N ASN A 74 -26.11 -5.17 19.14
CA ASN A 74 -26.68 -5.59 20.41
C ASN A 74 -28.18 -5.29 20.42
#